data_AF-A0A0E9NCA9-F1
#
_entry.id   AF-A0A0E9NCA9-F1
#
_cell.length_a   1.000
_cell.length_b   1.000
_cell.length_c   1.000
_cell.angle_alpha   90.00
_cell.angle_beta   90.00
_cell.angle_gamma   90.00
#
_symmetry.space_group_name_H-M   'P 1'
#
loop_
_entity.id
_entity.type
_entity.pdbx_description
1 polymer ?
#
loop_
_entity_poly.entity_id
_entity_poly.type
_entity_poly.pdbx_seq_one_letter_code
_entity_poly.pdbx_strand_id
1 'polypeptide(L)'
;METIKQLKETATRAYEETVAKMSSVEISETSGNADFAEERKGWHGYVEWEDYPEKKKLAAAVLAKFKFTPIPEFQLKPLPETNPILIGHRWKEYYQVLGPTMANWPDESWEIVKKEKGEKMIHVLDFPYNGEPPADELMKGKITDNKYHFVRNHGNIPVIEPEEWSVEIGGMVNEPKRLTLHDLKTKFPIVEMTVTLQCSGTRRIEQIHEYPGEGDELINAPWAEGAIGTAKYKGVSLKKVLKYCGGLKDGAQHLEFIGADTYFKKGRVYNYAVSVPWRKVKSNEVLLVWEMNGEPLPLIHGAPVRAVVTGYIGARSCKWLYKINALAHSSMGPVQRQEYLYYNHQLGKHNVKFSNGFSIQDMPVSSAMMFPKEKQVIIHDGKIECQGWAYSGGGRWVERVEVSPDGGHTWFPAAVQNMTTKHYHAWRLWKLEVPTYAEGWIELCVRCWDNANNTEPTFVRSAWNWDLHVTSSSHRVKIYSVNKTYPETAERLRLLKEHGEEFEPITKPVGFAVETPEEYERNVKEIGDREPID
;
A
#
# COMPACT_ATOMS: atom_id res chain seq x y z
N MET A 1 11.10 -24.82 -5.94
CA MET A 1 10.10 -24.66 -7.02
C MET A 1 8.94 -25.66 -6.91
N GLU A 2 9.22 -26.95 -6.67
CA GLU A 2 8.20 -28.02 -6.62
C GLU A 2 7.15 -27.85 -5.50
N THR A 3 7.55 -27.37 -4.32
CA THR A 3 6.65 -27.08 -3.18
C THR A 3 5.73 -25.88 -3.43
N ILE A 4 6.16 -24.89 -4.21
CA ILE A 4 5.37 -23.67 -4.50
C ILE A 4 4.32 -23.98 -5.56
N LYS A 5 4.69 -24.75 -6.59
CA LYS A 5 3.76 -25.26 -7.59
C LYS A 5 2.68 -26.10 -6.92
N GLN A 6 3.05 -27.00 -6.00
CA GLN A 6 2.10 -27.78 -5.20
C GLN A 6 1.20 -26.92 -4.31
N LEU A 7 1.70 -25.86 -3.68
CA LEU A 7 0.86 -24.97 -2.85
C LEU A 7 -0.17 -24.20 -3.69
N LYS A 8 0.23 -23.72 -4.87
CA LYS A 8 -0.69 -23.10 -5.83
C LYS A 8 -1.70 -24.10 -6.35
N GLU A 9 -1.26 -25.27 -6.81
CA GLU A 9 -2.15 -26.33 -7.27
C GLU A 9 -3.08 -26.81 -6.14
N THR A 10 -2.63 -26.87 -4.90
CA THR A 10 -3.47 -27.25 -3.75
C THR A 10 -4.47 -26.15 -3.41
N ALA A 11 -4.08 -24.88 -3.44
CA ALA A 11 -4.99 -23.76 -3.20
C ALA A 11 -6.00 -23.59 -4.34
N THR A 12 -5.55 -23.70 -5.59
CA THR A 12 -6.39 -23.72 -6.78
C THR A 12 -7.33 -24.90 -6.76
N ARG A 13 -6.84 -26.12 -6.46
CA ARG A 13 -7.69 -27.31 -6.34
C ARG A 13 -8.64 -27.21 -5.15
N ALA A 14 -8.23 -26.66 -4.01
CA ALA A 14 -9.13 -26.43 -2.88
C ALA A 14 -10.19 -25.37 -3.22
N TYR A 15 -9.84 -24.33 -3.97
CA TYR A 15 -10.78 -23.35 -4.50
C TYR A 15 -11.72 -23.99 -5.52
N GLU A 16 -11.20 -24.72 -6.50
CA GLU A 16 -11.99 -25.44 -7.50
C GLU A 16 -12.87 -26.52 -6.86
N GLU A 17 -12.40 -27.25 -5.85
CA GLU A 17 -13.18 -28.21 -5.08
C GLU A 17 -14.25 -27.51 -4.23
N THR A 18 -13.97 -26.33 -3.70
CA THR A 18 -14.93 -25.51 -2.95
C THR A 18 -15.98 -24.94 -3.90
N VAL A 19 -15.57 -24.36 -5.02
CA VAL A 19 -16.44 -23.89 -6.11
C VAL A 19 -17.25 -25.04 -6.69
N ALA A 20 -16.65 -26.22 -6.91
CA ALA A 20 -17.33 -27.42 -7.40
C ALA A 20 -18.35 -27.92 -6.38
N LYS A 21 -17.98 -28.02 -5.09
CA LYS A 21 -18.91 -28.34 -4.01
C LYS A 21 -20.06 -27.33 -3.93
N MET A 22 -19.77 -26.03 -4.04
CA MET A 22 -20.76 -24.96 -4.05
C MET A 22 -21.66 -24.99 -5.29
N SER A 23 -21.13 -25.36 -6.45
CA SER A 23 -21.91 -25.55 -7.70
C SER A 23 -22.74 -26.84 -7.70
N SER A 24 -22.33 -27.84 -6.90
CA SER A 24 -23.05 -29.11 -6.68
C SER A 24 -24.06 -29.05 -5.53
N VAL A 25 -24.04 -27.99 -4.72
CA VAL A 25 -25.15 -27.65 -3.85
C VAL A 25 -26.26 -27.21 -4.79
N GLU A 26 -27.23 -28.08 -5.05
CA GLU A 26 -28.56 -27.62 -5.47
C GLU A 26 -28.93 -26.51 -4.50
N ILE A 27 -29.08 -25.29 -5.01
CA ILE A 27 -29.64 -24.17 -4.27
C ILE A 27 -31.08 -24.59 -3.97
N SER A 28 -31.23 -25.38 -2.91
CA SER A 28 -32.52 -25.90 -2.51
C SER A 28 -33.34 -24.69 -2.10
N GLU A 29 -34.63 -24.71 -2.44
CA GLU A 29 -35.62 -23.68 -2.06
C GLU A 29 -35.70 -23.45 -0.54
N THR A 30 -35.00 -24.25 0.26
CA THR A 30 -34.94 -24.16 1.73
C THR A 30 -33.58 -23.69 2.28
N SER A 31 -32.62 -23.34 1.42
CA SER A 31 -31.38 -22.65 1.82
C SER A 31 -31.50 -21.13 1.89
N GLY A 32 -32.70 -20.55 1.74
CA GLY A 32 -32.99 -19.15 2.02
C GLY A 32 -32.42 -18.19 0.97
N ASN A 33 -33.24 -17.88 -0.04
CA ASN A 33 -33.13 -16.75 -0.97
C ASN A 33 -32.95 -15.41 -0.22
N ALA A 34 -31.75 -15.12 0.28
CA ALA A 34 -31.40 -13.76 0.64
C ALA A 34 -30.86 -13.08 -0.62
N ASP A 35 -31.74 -12.68 -1.54
CA ASP A 35 -31.34 -11.80 -2.64
C ASP A 35 -31.14 -10.40 -2.08
N PHE A 36 -29.88 -10.03 -1.81
CA PHE A 36 -29.53 -8.70 -1.33
C PHE A 36 -29.50 -7.74 -2.52
N ALA A 37 -30.69 -7.38 -3.00
CA ALA A 37 -30.87 -6.53 -4.16
C ALA A 37 -30.20 -5.15 -3.98
N GLU A 38 -29.74 -4.60 -5.10
CA GLU A 38 -29.27 -3.22 -5.17
C GLU A 38 -30.46 -2.26 -5.06
N GLU A 39 -30.29 -1.18 -4.30
CA GLU A 39 -31.41 -0.31 -3.90
C GLU A 39 -31.45 1.03 -4.64
N ARG A 40 -30.38 1.38 -5.37
CA ARG A 40 -30.19 2.72 -5.93
C ARG A 40 -30.07 2.66 -7.45
N LYS A 41 -30.91 3.44 -8.13
CA LYS A 41 -30.86 3.62 -9.58
C LYS A 41 -29.51 4.18 -10.00
N GLY A 42 -28.88 3.61 -11.04
CA GLY A 42 -27.58 4.04 -11.55
C GLY A 42 -26.40 3.66 -10.65
N TRP A 43 -26.61 2.78 -9.66
CA TRP A 43 -25.56 2.23 -8.82
C TRP A 43 -25.46 0.73 -9.10
N HIS A 44 -24.24 0.26 -9.34
CA HIS A 44 -23.89 -1.15 -9.52
C HIS A 44 -22.73 -1.49 -8.59
N GLY A 45 -22.74 -2.67 -7.99
CA GLY A 45 -21.80 -3.05 -6.94
C GLY A 45 -22.14 -2.49 -5.55
N TYR A 46 -23.41 -2.20 -5.26
CA TYR A 46 -23.83 -1.58 -3.99
C TYR A 46 -25.01 -2.28 -3.32
N VAL A 47 -24.83 -2.57 -2.03
CA VAL A 47 -25.92 -2.88 -1.10
C VAL A 47 -25.76 -1.99 0.12
N GLU A 48 -26.86 -1.38 0.55
CA GLU A 48 -26.93 -0.67 1.84
C GLU A 48 -26.97 -1.70 2.96
N TRP A 49 -25.90 -1.76 3.75
CA TRP A 49 -25.80 -2.61 4.92
C TRP A 49 -26.08 -1.83 6.20
N GLU A 50 -25.59 -0.59 6.31
CA GLU A 50 -25.50 0.13 7.58
C GLU A 50 -26.87 0.55 8.13
N ASP A 51 -27.82 0.87 7.26
CA ASP A 51 -29.17 1.24 7.67
C ASP A 51 -30.10 0.02 7.92
N TYR A 52 -29.64 -1.22 7.62
CA TYR A 52 -30.45 -2.44 7.76
C TYR A 52 -29.79 -3.54 8.62
N PRO A 53 -29.87 -3.44 9.97
CA PRO A 53 -29.28 -4.42 10.88
C PRO A 53 -29.76 -5.86 10.67
N GLU A 54 -31.04 -6.05 10.33
CA GLU A 54 -31.60 -7.39 10.07
C GLU A 54 -31.01 -8.00 8.79
N LYS A 55 -30.74 -7.18 7.78
CA LYS A 55 -30.05 -7.61 6.54
C LYS A 55 -28.63 -8.10 6.86
N LYS A 56 -27.89 -7.37 7.70
CA LYS A 56 -26.53 -7.77 8.16
C LYS A 56 -26.57 -9.08 8.96
N LYS A 57 -27.57 -9.27 9.82
CA LYS A 57 -27.75 -10.52 10.58
C LYS A 57 -28.03 -11.70 9.65
N LEU A 58 -28.89 -11.51 8.66
CA LEU A 58 -29.19 -12.54 7.66
C LEU A 58 -27.93 -12.92 6.87
N ALA A 59 -27.18 -11.94 6.36
CA ALA A 59 -25.92 -12.18 5.67
C ALA A 59 -24.91 -12.94 6.55
N ALA A 60 -24.77 -12.56 7.81
CA ALA A 60 -23.90 -13.28 8.77
C ALA A 60 -24.37 -14.72 9.01
N ALA A 61 -25.68 -14.96 9.07
CA ALA A 61 -26.24 -16.30 9.21
C ALA A 61 -26.02 -17.16 7.96
N VAL A 62 -26.05 -16.58 6.76
CA VAL A 62 -25.67 -17.27 5.52
C VAL A 62 -24.18 -17.62 5.54
N LEU A 63 -23.30 -16.65 5.81
CA LEU A 63 -21.85 -16.86 5.86
C LEU A 63 -21.47 -17.95 6.87
N ALA A 64 -22.12 -18.02 8.03
CA ALA A 64 -21.85 -19.00 9.07
C ALA A 64 -22.12 -20.47 8.66
N LYS A 65 -22.88 -20.72 7.58
CA LYS A 65 -23.16 -22.07 7.06
C LYS A 65 -21.98 -22.67 6.29
N PHE A 66 -21.00 -21.87 5.90
CA PHE A 66 -19.92 -22.28 5.01
C PHE A 66 -18.56 -22.23 5.70
N LYS A 67 -17.65 -23.08 5.23
CA LYS A 67 -16.23 -23.04 5.58
C LYS A 67 -15.47 -22.49 4.38
N PHE A 68 -14.79 -21.38 4.58
CA PHE A 68 -14.11 -20.65 3.51
C PHE A 68 -12.64 -21.00 3.42
N THR A 69 -12.07 -20.80 2.23
CA THR A 69 -10.65 -20.96 1.97
C THR A 69 -9.84 -20.08 2.93
N PRO A 70 -8.82 -20.62 3.61
CA PRO A 70 -7.95 -19.81 4.45
C PRO A 70 -7.10 -18.85 3.61
N ILE A 71 -6.66 -17.76 4.23
CA ILE A 71 -5.60 -16.94 3.63
C ILE A 71 -4.37 -17.86 3.47
N PRO A 72 -3.74 -17.92 2.29
CA PRO A 72 -2.55 -18.74 2.11
C PRO A 72 -1.45 -18.30 3.08
N GLU A 73 -0.70 -19.26 3.62
CA GLU A 73 0.49 -18.93 4.42
C GLU A 73 1.63 -18.54 3.47
N PHE A 74 2.03 -17.27 3.52
CA PHE A 74 3.07 -16.69 2.67
C PHE A 74 4.06 -15.81 3.44
N GLN A 75 3.87 -15.63 4.75
CA GLN A 75 4.77 -14.80 5.55
C GLN A 75 5.93 -15.64 6.10
N LEU A 76 5.66 -16.91 6.43
CA LEU A 76 6.68 -17.89 6.82
C LEU A 76 7.13 -18.79 5.65
N LYS A 77 6.65 -18.50 4.44
CA LYS A 77 6.97 -19.21 3.21
C LYS A 77 7.37 -18.20 2.14
N PRO A 78 8.16 -18.60 1.12
CA PRO A 78 8.47 -17.70 0.01
C PRO A 78 7.21 -17.18 -0.67
N LEU A 79 7.19 -15.89 -0.97
CA LEU A 79 6.15 -15.28 -1.81
C LEU A 79 6.17 -15.90 -3.21
N PRO A 80 5.01 -16.07 -3.86
CA PRO A 80 4.96 -16.41 -5.27
C PRO A 80 5.64 -15.36 -6.16
N GLU A 81 6.41 -15.80 -7.14
CA GLU A 81 7.01 -14.93 -8.18
C GLU A 81 6.03 -14.61 -9.34
N THR A 82 4.72 -14.58 -9.06
CA THR A 82 3.69 -14.33 -10.09
C THR A 82 2.96 -13.03 -9.87
N ASN A 83 2.44 -12.50 -10.96
CA ASN A 83 1.48 -11.41 -10.96
C ASN A 83 0.08 -11.98 -11.31
N PRO A 84 -0.95 -11.87 -10.45
CA PRO A 84 -0.93 -11.34 -9.08
C PRO A 84 -0.19 -12.25 -8.07
N ILE A 85 0.30 -11.66 -6.97
CA ILE A 85 0.99 -12.40 -5.90
C ILE A 85 -0.01 -13.26 -5.10
N LEU A 86 -1.18 -12.71 -4.75
CA LEU A 86 -2.24 -13.36 -3.96
C LEU A 86 -3.59 -13.28 -4.68
N ILE A 87 -4.44 -14.30 -4.54
CA ILE A 87 -5.73 -14.36 -5.25
C ILE A 87 -6.91 -13.84 -4.39
N GLY A 88 -6.93 -14.17 -3.10
CA GLY A 88 -8.01 -13.76 -2.20
C GLY A 88 -9.31 -14.55 -2.31
N HIS A 89 -9.20 -15.86 -2.54
CA HIS A 89 -10.32 -16.82 -2.64
C HIS A 89 -11.43 -16.62 -1.61
N ARG A 90 -11.09 -16.47 -0.32
CA ARG A 90 -12.06 -16.26 0.76
C ARG A 90 -13.06 -15.14 0.48
N TRP A 91 -12.59 -14.01 -0.06
CA TRP A 91 -13.46 -12.88 -0.33
C TRP A 91 -14.32 -13.14 -1.56
N LYS A 92 -13.76 -13.75 -2.63
CA LYS A 92 -14.58 -14.18 -3.78
C LYS A 92 -15.71 -15.11 -3.35
N GLU A 93 -15.40 -16.08 -2.48
CA GLU A 93 -16.38 -17.00 -1.89
C GLU A 93 -17.45 -16.27 -1.05
N TYR A 94 -17.09 -15.24 -0.27
CA TYR A 94 -18.07 -14.42 0.47
C TYR A 94 -19.11 -13.77 -0.44
N TYR A 95 -18.67 -13.18 -1.55
CA TYR A 95 -19.59 -12.60 -2.54
C TYR A 95 -20.45 -13.68 -3.20
N GLN A 96 -19.86 -14.82 -3.53
CA GLN A 96 -20.58 -15.94 -4.16
C GLN A 96 -21.70 -16.50 -3.27
N VAL A 97 -21.44 -16.72 -1.98
CA VAL A 97 -22.46 -17.30 -1.07
C VAL A 97 -23.55 -16.33 -0.65
N LEU A 98 -23.29 -15.02 -0.73
CA LEU A 98 -24.30 -14.02 -0.39
C LEU A 98 -25.36 -13.82 -1.48
N GLY A 99 -25.19 -14.44 -2.65
CA GLY A 99 -26.28 -14.56 -3.63
C GLY A 99 -25.95 -13.97 -5.00
N PRO A 100 -26.87 -14.16 -5.97
CA PRO A 100 -26.62 -13.90 -7.38
C PRO A 100 -26.34 -12.41 -7.67
N THR A 101 -26.88 -11.48 -6.88
CA THR A 101 -26.66 -10.04 -7.08
C THR A 101 -25.18 -9.68 -7.09
N MET A 102 -24.40 -10.28 -6.17
CA MET A 102 -23.03 -9.86 -5.89
C MET A 102 -21.98 -10.91 -6.25
N ALA A 103 -22.40 -12.10 -6.68
CA ALA A 103 -21.51 -13.21 -7.01
C ALA A 103 -20.47 -12.85 -8.09
N ASN A 104 -20.83 -12.01 -9.07
CA ASN A 104 -19.95 -11.64 -10.18
C ASN A 104 -19.15 -10.35 -9.94
N TRP A 105 -19.42 -9.61 -8.85
CA TRP A 105 -18.71 -8.36 -8.56
C TRP A 105 -17.19 -8.49 -8.45
N PRO A 106 -16.61 -9.62 -7.96
CA PRO A 106 -15.17 -9.82 -8.02
C PRO A 106 -14.59 -9.79 -9.44
N ASP A 107 -15.24 -10.47 -10.39
CA ASP A 107 -14.76 -10.55 -11.77
C ASP A 107 -15.00 -9.21 -12.50
N GLU A 108 -16.14 -8.57 -12.28
CA GLU A 108 -16.41 -7.23 -12.80
C GLU A 108 -15.41 -6.20 -12.27
N SER A 109 -15.03 -6.29 -10.99
CA SER A 109 -13.98 -5.46 -10.41
C SER A 109 -12.64 -5.68 -11.11
N TRP A 110 -12.31 -6.92 -11.47
CA TRP A 110 -11.11 -7.24 -12.22
C TRP A 110 -11.12 -6.68 -13.65
N GLU A 111 -12.28 -6.67 -14.33
CA GLU A 111 -12.41 -6.01 -15.63
C GLU A 111 -12.12 -4.51 -15.55
N ILE A 112 -12.58 -3.84 -14.47
CA ILE A 112 -12.27 -2.42 -14.23
C ILE A 112 -10.76 -2.23 -14.03
N VAL A 113 -10.10 -3.12 -13.28
CA VAL A 113 -8.64 -3.09 -13.09
C VAL A 113 -7.93 -3.14 -14.44
N LYS A 114 -8.25 -4.12 -15.28
CA LYS A 114 -7.62 -4.29 -16.61
C LYS A 114 -7.84 -3.08 -17.52
N LYS A 115 -8.98 -2.40 -17.38
CA LYS A 115 -9.31 -1.20 -18.16
C LYS A 115 -8.59 0.06 -17.66
N GLU A 116 -8.49 0.25 -16.35
CA GLU A 116 -8.00 1.52 -15.77
C GLU A 116 -6.51 1.49 -15.38
N LYS A 117 -5.89 0.30 -15.23
CA LYS A 117 -4.50 0.16 -14.80
C LYS A 117 -3.55 -0.15 -15.95
N GLY A 118 -2.35 0.40 -15.85
CA GLY A 118 -1.30 0.16 -16.84
C GLY A 118 -0.81 -1.29 -16.79
N GLU A 119 -0.40 -1.81 -17.95
CA GLU A 119 0.05 -3.21 -18.11
C GLU A 119 1.19 -3.62 -17.18
N LYS A 120 2.06 -2.65 -16.80
CA LYS A 120 3.19 -2.88 -15.90
C LYS A 120 2.83 -2.82 -14.41
N MET A 121 1.56 -2.60 -14.06
CA MET A 121 1.11 -2.52 -12.67
C MET A 121 1.43 -3.83 -11.94
N ILE A 122 2.01 -3.74 -10.75
CA ILE A 122 2.28 -4.91 -9.92
C ILE A 122 1.01 -5.22 -9.16
N HIS A 123 0.36 -6.35 -9.47
CA HIS A 123 -0.84 -6.80 -8.76
C HIS A 123 -0.42 -7.63 -7.55
N VAL A 124 -0.72 -7.11 -6.36
CA VAL A 124 -0.32 -7.72 -5.09
C VAL A 124 -1.44 -8.64 -4.57
N LEU A 125 -2.69 -8.23 -4.74
CA LEU A 125 -3.88 -9.03 -4.44
C LEU A 125 -4.89 -8.87 -5.57
N ASP A 126 -5.37 -9.98 -6.11
CA ASP A 126 -6.42 -10.03 -7.14
C ASP A 126 -7.75 -9.51 -6.60
N PHE A 127 -8.29 -10.14 -5.54
CA PHE A 127 -9.54 -9.70 -4.94
C PHE A 127 -9.54 -9.74 -3.40
N PRO A 128 -10.03 -8.68 -2.73
CA PRO A 128 -10.23 -7.33 -3.24
C PRO A 128 -8.95 -6.76 -3.86
N TYR A 129 -9.07 -6.05 -4.98
CA TYR A 129 -7.88 -5.68 -5.74
C TYR A 129 -6.95 -4.75 -4.96
N ASN A 130 -5.66 -5.11 -4.93
CA ASN A 130 -4.58 -4.29 -4.42
C ASN A 130 -3.38 -4.36 -5.36
N GLY A 131 -2.80 -3.20 -5.70
CA GLY A 131 -1.63 -3.15 -6.56
C GLY A 131 -0.81 -1.87 -6.38
N GLU A 132 0.46 -1.96 -6.72
CA GLU A 132 1.43 -0.87 -6.65
C GLU A 132 2.13 -0.63 -7.99
N PRO A 133 2.54 0.62 -8.29
CA PRO A 133 3.33 0.92 -9.47
C PRO A 133 4.69 0.22 -9.44
N PRO A 134 5.20 -0.17 -10.62
CA PRO A 134 6.60 -0.51 -10.75
C PRO A 134 7.46 0.74 -10.52
N ALA A 135 8.70 0.53 -10.07
CA ALA A 135 9.59 1.59 -9.64
C ALA A 135 9.86 2.67 -10.70
N ASP A 136 10.06 2.26 -11.96
CA ASP A 136 10.27 3.21 -13.07
C ASP A 136 9.07 4.14 -13.25
N GLU A 137 7.85 3.62 -13.16
CA GLU A 137 6.64 4.40 -13.35
C GLU A 137 6.38 5.34 -12.16
N LEU A 138 6.68 4.91 -10.93
CA LEU A 138 6.59 5.75 -9.74
C LEU A 138 7.59 6.92 -9.78
N MET A 139 8.79 6.69 -10.33
CA MET A 139 9.89 7.66 -10.35
C MET A 139 9.89 8.61 -11.55
N LYS A 140 8.98 8.45 -12.53
CA LYS A 140 8.90 9.31 -13.72
C LYS A 140 8.66 10.79 -13.43
N GLY A 141 7.98 11.12 -12.33
CA GLY A 141 7.67 12.50 -12.02
C GLY A 141 6.94 12.69 -10.71
N LYS A 142 6.81 13.95 -10.28
CA LYS A 142 6.24 14.31 -8.98
C LYS A 142 4.76 13.95 -8.83
N ILE A 143 4.03 13.86 -9.94
CA ILE A 143 2.61 13.47 -10.01
C ILE A 143 2.57 12.09 -10.62
N THR A 144 2.02 11.13 -9.89
CA THR A 144 1.83 9.76 -10.35
C THR A 144 0.66 9.72 -11.32
N ASP A 145 0.88 9.12 -12.49
CA ASP A 145 -0.19 8.86 -13.47
C ASP A 145 -1.32 8.03 -12.83
N ASN A 146 -2.58 8.36 -13.13
CA ASN A 146 -3.75 7.65 -12.63
C ASN A 146 -3.67 6.12 -12.89
N LYS A 147 -3.11 5.71 -14.03
CA LYS A 147 -2.97 4.28 -14.38
C LYS A 147 -1.96 3.52 -13.53
N TYR A 148 -1.10 4.25 -12.80
CA TYR A 148 -0.05 3.69 -11.94
C TYR A 148 -0.16 4.14 -10.49
N HIS A 149 -1.10 5.03 -10.15
CA HIS A 149 -1.37 5.36 -8.76
C HIS A 149 -1.80 4.09 -8.01
N PHE A 150 -1.16 3.80 -6.86
CA PHE A 150 -1.44 2.58 -6.10
C PHE A 150 -2.93 2.46 -5.76
N VAL A 151 -3.42 1.22 -5.67
CA VAL A 151 -4.81 0.92 -5.32
C VAL A 151 -4.85 0.02 -4.12
N ARG A 152 -5.64 0.42 -3.13
CA ARG A 152 -6.00 -0.42 -1.99
C ARG A 152 -7.52 -0.53 -1.92
N ASN A 153 -8.06 -1.73 -2.14
CA ASN A 153 -9.49 -2.04 -1.93
C ASN A 153 -9.65 -3.05 -0.78
N HIS A 154 -10.78 -2.98 -0.07
CA HIS A 154 -11.21 -4.01 0.89
C HIS A 154 -12.44 -4.79 0.42
N GLY A 155 -13.03 -4.39 -0.70
CA GLY A 155 -14.18 -5.03 -1.33
C GLY A 155 -14.17 -4.83 -2.83
N ASN A 156 -15.34 -5.03 -3.43
CA ASN A 156 -15.62 -4.77 -4.83
C ASN A 156 -15.42 -3.29 -5.21
N ILE A 157 -15.42 -3.00 -6.52
CA ILE A 157 -15.39 -1.65 -7.07
C ILE A 157 -16.82 -1.27 -7.52
N PRO A 158 -17.52 -0.40 -6.77
CA PRO A 158 -18.80 0.16 -7.23
C PRO A 158 -18.65 0.97 -8.52
N VAL A 159 -19.66 0.88 -9.37
CA VAL A 159 -19.86 1.72 -10.56
C VAL A 159 -21.10 2.56 -10.32
N ILE A 160 -20.90 3.87 -10.17
CA ILE A 160 -21.98 4.80 -9.82
C ILE A 160 -22.07 5.88 -10.89
N GLU A 161 -23.24 6.01 -11.51
CA GLU A 161 -23.53 7.05 -12.49
C GLU A 161 -23.43 8.45 -11.83
N PRO A 162 -22.60 9.36 -12.37
CA PRO A 162 -22.37 10.66 -11.74
C PRO A 162 -23.62 11.52 -11.50
N GLU A 163 -24.64 11.38 -12.35
CA GLU A 163 -25.90 12.14 -12.27
C GLU A 163 -26.86 11.58 -11.22
N GLU A 164 -26.76 10.29 -10.89
CA GLU A 164 -27.57 9.61 -9.86
C GLU A 164 -26.83 9.60 -8.49
N TRP A 165 -25.59 10.09 -8.45
CA TRP A 165 -24.81 10.15 -7.22
C TRP A 165 -25.27 11.29 -6.30
N SER A 166 -25.40 10.97 -5.02
CA SER A 166 -25.55 11.96 -3.96
C SER A 166 -24.86 11.51 -2.67
N VAL A 167 -24.46 12.50 -1.86
CA VAL A 167 -23.94 12.29 -0.51
C VAL A 167 -24.96 12.77 0.54
N GLU A 168 -25.21 11.92 1.52
CA GLU A 168 -25.99 12.26 2.72
C GLU A 168 -25.09 12.83 3.80
N ILE A 169 -25.45 13.98 4.37
CA ILE A 169 -24.72 14.62 5.45
C ILE A 169 -25.64 14.72 6.65
N GLY A 170 -25.37 13.91 7.67
CA GLY A 170 -26.25 13.70 8.81
C GLY A 170 -25.51 13.61 10.15
N GLY A 171 -26.18 12.96 11.11
CA GLY A 171 -25.72 12.86 12.49
C GLY A 171 -25.83 14.20 13.24
N MET A 172 -24.72 14.62 13.85
CA MET A 172 -24.62 15.83 14.68
C MET A 172 -24.36 17.11 13.87
N VAL A 173 -25.08 17.31 12.76
CA VAL A 173 -25.12 18.59 12.01
C VAL A 173 -26.42 19.34 12.33
N ASN A 174 -26.40 20.67 12.25
CA ASN A 174 -27.59 21.48 12.57
C ASN A 174 -28.70 21.33 11.51
N GLU A 175 -28.31 21.26 10.24
CA GLU A 175 -29.21 21.07 9.11
C GLU A 175 -28.71 19.92 8.23
N PRO A 176 -29.23 18.68 8.41
CA PRO A 176 -28.91 17.58 7.52
C PRO A 176 -29.25 17.90 6.06
N LYS A 177 -28.37 17.51 5.13
CA LYS A 177 -28.56 17.75 3.68
C LYS A 177 -28.25 16.49 2.89
N ARG A 178 -28.89 16.36 1.73
CA ARG A 178 -28.47 15.49 0.64
C ARG A 178 -27.95 16.38 -0.48
N LEU A 179 -26.72 16.14 -0.96
CA LEU A 179 -26.09 16.96 -2.00
C LEU A 179 -25.71 16.08 -3.19
N THR A 180 -26.05 16.51 -4.40
CA THR A 180 -25.66 15.86 -5.66
C THR A 180 -24.25 16.27 -6.09
N LEU A 181 -23.69 15.62 -7.11
CA LEU A 181 -22.42 16.06 -7.70
C LEU A 181 -22.53 17.49 -8.27
N HIS A 182 -23.68 17.82 -8.88
CA HIS A 182 -23.96 19.15 -9.36
C HIS A 182 -23.92 20.18 -8.23
N ASP A 183 -24.54 19.89 -7.08
CA ASP A 183 -24.51 20.77 -5.91
C ASP A 183 -23.08 21.03 -5.41
N LEU A 184 -22.24 19.98 -5.36
CA LEU A 184 -20.85 20.14 -4.95
C LEU A 184 -20.07 21.07 -5.90
N LYS A 185 -20.33 20.97 -7.21
CA LYS A 185 -19.66 21.78 -8.24
C LYS A 185 -20.14 23.23 -8.30
N THR A 186 -21.38 23.53 -7.89
CA THR A 186 -21.98 24.86 -8.09
C THR A 186 -22.18 25.68 -6.81
N LYS A 187 -22.37 25.03 -5.64
CA LYS A 187 -22.69 25.75 -4.38
C LYS A 187 -21.46 26.13 -3.56
N PHE A 188 -20.27 25.63 -3.91
CA PHE A 188 -19.07 25.77 -3.08
C PHE A 188 -17.86 26.26 -3.88
N PRO A 189 -16.90 26.96 -3.23
CA PRO A 189 -15.62 27.26 -3.84
C PRO A 189 -14.85 25.98 -4.16
N ILE A 190 -14.47 25.83 -5.43
CA ILE A 190 -13.66 24.72 -5.92
C ILE A 190 -12.21 24.95 -5.47
N VAL A 191 -11.56 23.88 -5.01
CA VAL A 191 -10.15 23.86 -4.64
C VAL A 191 -9.45 22.75 -5.39
N GLU A 192 -8.18 22.96 -5.72
CA GLU A 192 -7.27 21.94 -6.23
C GLU A 192 -6.07 21.84 -5.30
N MET A 193 -5.66 20.62 -4.95
CA MET A 193 -4.56 20.37 -4.03
C MET A 193 -3.71 19.19 -4.49
N THR A 194 -2.39 19.36 -4.49
CA THR A 194 -1.45 18.25 -4.70
C THR A 194 -1.26 17.50 -3.38
N VAL A 195 -1.65 16.24 -3.35
CA VAL A 195 -1.67 15.40 -2.14
C VAL A 195 -1.01 14.06 -2.44
N THR A 196 -0.13 13.62 -1.54
CA THR A 196 0.35 12.24 -1.49
C THR A 196 -0.57 11.41 -0.60
N LEU A 197 -1.05 10.29 -1.13
CA LEU A 197 -1.66 9.24 -0.34
C LEU A 197 -0.63 8.13 -0.14
N GLN A 198 -0.52 7.62 1.07
CA GLN A 198 0.35 6.50 1.42
C GLN A 198 -0.46 5.46 2.18
N CYS A 199 -0.36 4.20 1.78
CA CYS A 199 -0.94 3.09 2.53
C CYS A 199 -0.19 2.93 3.84
N SER A 200 -0.87 2.64 4.95
CA SER A 200 -0.18 2.24 6.19
C SER A 200 0.64 0.97 5.98
N GLY A 201 0.26 0.11 5.03
CA GLY A 201 1.01 -1.09 4.67
C GLY A 201 2.21 -0.85 3.77
N THR A 202 2.54 0.38 3.36
CA THR A 202 3.74 0.63 2.54
C THR A 202 4.96 0.00 3.19
N ARG A 203 5.78 -0.70 2.39
CA ARG A 203 6.99 -1.41 2.86
C ARG A 203 6.71 -2.54 3.87
N ARG A 204 5.50 -3.10 3.89
CA ARG A 204 5.15 -4.23 4.78
C ARG A 204 6.03 -5.45 4.53
N ILE A 205 6.47 -5.68 3.29
CA ILE A 205 7.28 -6.83 2.93
C ILE A 205 8.58 -6.93 3.77
N GLU A 206 9.15 -5.81 4.21
CA GLU A 206 10.31 -5.79 5.12
C GLU A 206 9.97 -6.37 6.50
N GLN A 207 8.83 -5.97 7.07
CA GLN A 207 8.37 -6.55 8.33
C GLN A 207 8.04 -8.04 8.18
N ILE A 208 7.42 -8.45 7.06
CA ILE A 208 7.13 -9.87 6.79
C ILE A 208 8.43 -10.69 6.69
N HIS A 209 9.43 -10.20 5.97
CA HIS A 209 10.69 -10.95 5.77
C HIS A 209 11.49 -11.13 7.07
N GLU A 210 11.49 -10.14 7.96
CA GLU A 210 12.24 -10.24 9.22
C GLU A 210 11.40 -10.82 10.38
N TYR A 211 10.17 -10.32 10.55
CA TYR A 211 9.32 -10.59 11.73
C TYR A 211 7.83 -10.71 11.32
N PRO A 212 7.40 -11.85 10.74
CA PRO A 212 6.00 -12.12 10.40
C PRO A 212 5.01 -11.81 11.54
N GLY A 213 3.80 -11.36 11.16
CA GLY A 213 2.74 -10.97 12.08
C GLY A 213 1.34 -11.31 11.55
N GLU A 214 0.30 -11.00 12.31
CA GLU A 214 -1.08 -11.31 11.90
C GLU A 214 -1.63 -10.30 10.89
N GLY A 215 -1.31 -9.02 11.06
CA GLY A 215 -1.89 -7.93 10.26
C GLY A 215 -3.41 -7.79 10.39
N ASP A 216 -4.04 -7.18 9.37
CA ASP A 216 -5.50 -7.05 9.33
C ASP A 216 -6.16 -8.40 8.98
N GLU A 217 -7.49 -8.49 9.10
CA GLU A 217 -8.18 -9.72 8.69
C GLU A 217 -8.18 -9.90 7.17
N LEU A 218 -8.22 -8.78 6.43
CA LEU A 218 -7.94 -8.80 5.01
C LEU A 218 -6.51 -9.26 4.80
N ILE A 219 -6.27 -10.05 3.75
CA ILE A 219 -4.94 -10.50 3.35
C ILE A 219 -3.93 -9.35 3.43
N ASN A 220 -2.88 -9.55 4.22
CA ASN A 220 -1.77 -8.61 4.35
C ASN A 220 -0.95 -8.61 3.07
N ALA A 221 -1.47 -7.90 2.07
CA ALA A 221 -0.77 -7.63 0.83
C ALA A 221 0.70 -7.27 1.16
N PRO A 222 1.67 -8.05 0.64
CA PRO A 222 3.10 -7.86 0.91
C PRO A 222 3.62 -6.68 0.09
N TRP A 223 3.11 -5.49 0.40
CA TRP A 223 3.48 -4.25 -0.24
C TRP A 223 4.99 -4.02 -0.14
N ALA A 224 5.59 -3.72 -1.28
CA ALA A 224 6.93 -3.17 -1.38
C ALA A 224 6.88 -1.65 -1.16
N GLU A 225 7.78 -0.91 -1.81
CA GLU A 225 7.93 0.53 -1.63
C GLU A 225 6.87 1.36 -2.37
N GLY A 226 6.04 0.74 -3.21
CA GLY A 226 5.17 1.40 -4.17
C GLY A 226 3.77 1.71 -3.68
N ALA A 227 3.37 1.34 -2.46
CA ALA A 227 2.03 1.62 -1.91
C ALA A 227 1.79 3.10 -1.52
N ILE A 228 2.29 4.02 -2.34
CA ILE A 228 2.27 5.47 -2.20
C ILE A 228 2.09 6.11 -3.58
N GLY A 229 1.44 7.27 -3.64
CA GLY A 229 1.24 7.99 -4.90
C GLY A 229 0.81 9.43 -4.66
N THR A 230 1.13 10.30 -5.61
CA THR A 230 0.82 11.74 -5.53
C THR A 230 -0.03 12.18 -6.70
N ALA A 231 -1.11 12.88 -6.41
CA ALA A 231 -2.00 13.41 -7.44
C ALA A 231 -2.48 14.82 -7.11
N LYS A 232 -2.94 15.54 -8.13
CA LYS A 232 -3.72 16.77 -7.99
C LYS A 232 -5.18 16.39 -7.85
N TYR A 233 -5.77 16.67 -6.70
CA TYR A 233 -7.19 16.42 -6.46
C TYR A 233 -7.96 17.73 -6.52
N LYS A 234 -9.04 17.74 -7.31
CA LYS A 234 -9.95 18.89 -7.40
C LYS A 234 -11.33 18.53 -6.86
N GLY A 235 -11.86 19.44 -6.05
CA GLY A 235 -13.07 19.21 -5.27
C GLY A 235 -13.46 20.39 -4.40
N VAL A 236 -14.10 20.10 -3.27
CA VAL A 236 -14.53 21.11 -2.27
C VAL A 236 -14.03 20.78 -0.88
N SER A 237 -13.85 21.81 -0.06
CA SER A 237 -13.53 21.63 1.36
C SER A 237 -14.74 21.12 2.14
N LEU A 238 -14.58 20.00 2.87
CA LEU A 238 -15.64 19.46 3.72
C LEU A 238 -16.08 20.46 4.82
N LYS A 239 -15.16 21.33 5.28
CA LYS A 239 -15.49 22.41 6.21
C LYS A 239 -16.56 23.36 5.66
N LYS A 240 -16.48 23.69 4.37
CA LYS A 240 -17.44 24.59 3.70
C LYS A 240 -18.78 23.90 3.52
N VAL A 241 -18.76 22.61 3.19
CA VAL A 241 -19.97 21.78 3.12
C VAL A 241 -20.67 21.70 4.48
N LEU A 242 -19.94 21.43 5.56
CA LEU A 242 -20.53 21.39 6.91
C LEU A 242 -21.03 22.76 7.37
N LYS A 243 -20.41 23.87 6.96
CA LYS A 243 -20.94 25.21 7.21
C LYS A 243 -22.29 25.41 6.50
N TYR A 244 -22.45 24.88 5.29
CA TYR A 244 -23.72 24.91 4.56
C TYR A 244 -24.80 24.05 5.22
N CYS A 245 -24.42 23.00 5.94
CA CYS A 245 -25.31 22.22 6.82
C CYS A 245 -25.61 22.92 8.16
N GLY A 246 -25.48 24.25 8.25
CA GLY A 246 -25.69 25.02 9.49
C GLY A 246 -24.60 24.82 10.56
N GLY A 247 -23.50 24.12 10.25
CA GLY A 247 -22.46 23.77 11.20
C GLY A 247 -22.73 22.49 12.00
N LEU A 248 -21.83 22.18 12.92
CA LEU A 248 -21.95 21.02 13.80
C LEU A 248 -22.75 21.36 15.06
N LYS A 249 -23.46 20.39 15.61
CA LYS A 249 -24.04 20.46 16.96
C LYS A 249 -22.94 20.39 18.02
N ASP A 250 -23.22 20.92 19.20
CA ASP A 250 -22.31 20.83 20.35
C ASP A 250 -21.97 19.38 20.67
N GLY A 251 -20.70 19.12 20.98
CA GLY A 251 -20.18 17.79 21.27
C GLY A 251 -19.76 16.96 20.05
N ALA A 252 -20.04 17.38 18.82
CA ALA A 252 -19.53 16.69 17.63
C ALA A 252 -18.00 16.84 17.50
N GLN A 253 -17.27 15.73 17.46
CA GLN A 253 -15.80 15.71 17.42
C GLN A 253 -15.24 14.94 16.22
N HIS A 254 -16.04 14.14 15.51
CA HIS A 254 -15.60 13.31 14.41
C HIS A 254 -16.55 13.38 13.22
N LEU A 255 -15.99 13.18 12.02
CA LEU A 255 -16.73 13.02 10.78
C LEU A 255 -16.45 11.61 10.27
N GLU A 256 -17.47 10.78 10.26
CA GLU A 256 -17.46 9.46 9.65
C GLU A 256 -17.77 9.56 8.16
N PHE A 257 -17.06 8.78 7.37
CA PHE A 257 -17.21 8.63 5.93
C PHE A 257 -17.59 7.19 5.65
N ILE A 258 -18.66 6.98 4.89
CA ILE A 258 -19.13 5.65 4.49
C ILE A 258 -19.09 5.54 2.97
N GLY A 259 -18.36 4.53 2.50
CA GLY A 259 -18.17 4.20 1.09
C GLY A 259 -19.11 3.10 0.63
N ALA A 260 -19.45 3.09 -0.66
CA ALA A 260 -20.41 2.16 -1.24
C ALA A 260 -19.94 0.70 -1.29
N ASP A 261 -18.63 0.44 -1.20
CA ASP A 261 -18.07 -0.91 -1.30
C ASP A 261 -18.49 -1.81 -0.12
N THR A 262 -18.70 -3.09 -0.45
CA THR A 262 -19.03 -4.11 0.56
C THR A 262 -17.76 -4.62 1.23
N TYR A 263 -17.75 -4.60 2.55
CA TYR A 263 -16.62 -4.95 3.40
C TYR A 263 -16.98 -6.10 4.34
N PHE A 264 -16.01 -6.98 4.59
CA PHE A 264 -16.18 -8.14 5.47
C PHE A 264 -15.23 -8.13 6.65
N LYS A 265 -15.75 -8.46 7.84
CA LYS A 265 -14.97 -8.67 9.06
C LYS A 265 -15.59 -9.78 9.91
N LYS A 266 -14.82 -10.82 10.24
CA LYS A 266 -15.18 -11.98 11.07
C LYS A 266 -16.54 -12.56 10.70
N GLY A 267 -16.75 -12.83 9.40
CA GLY A 267 -18.00 -13.40 8.88
C GLY A 267 -19.21 -12.46 8.94
N ARG A 268 -18.99 -11.15 9.06
CA ARG A 268 -20.03 -10.12 9.03
C ARG A 268 -19.77 -9.15 7.89
N VAL A 269 -20.83 -8.63 7.30
CA VAL A 269 -20.82 -7.70 6.18
C VAL A 269 -21.10 -6.26 6.63
N TYR A 270 -20.50 -5.27 5.97
CA TYR A 270 -20.64 -3.84 6.23
C TYR A 270 -20.47 -3.06 4.91
N ASN A 271 -20.82 -1.78 4.92
CA ASN A 271 -20.18 -0.81 4.01
C ASN A 271 -18.87 -0.29 4.64
N TYR A 272 -17.87 0.06 3.82
CA TYR A 272 -16.61 0.59 4.33
C TYR A 272 -16.83 1.90 5.09
N ALA A 273 -16.40 1.96 6.37
CA ALA A 273 -16.57 3.14 7.21
C ALA A 273 -15.31 3.50 7.99
N VAL A 274 -14.94 4.77 7.95
CA VAL A 274 -13.80 5.37 8.67
C VAL A 274 -14.16 6.76 9.16
N SER A 275 -13.37 7.33 10.08
CA SER A 275 -13.61 8.71 10.52
C SER A 275 -12.33 9.51 10.71
N VAL A 276 -12.47 10.82 10.66
CA VAL A 276 -11.43 11.78 11.01
C VAL A 276 -11.92 12.75 12.08
N PRO A 277 -11.04 13.27 12.94
CA PRO A 277 -11.45 14.24 13.94
C PRO A 277 -11.78 15.58 13.28
N TRP A 278 -12.73 16.32 13.86
CA TRP A 278 -13.16 17.64 13.40
C TRP A 278 -12.00 18.63 13.26
N ARG A 279 -10.97 18.53 14.13
CA ARG A 279 -9.76 19.36 14.03
C ARG A 279 -9.09 19.28 12.65
N LYS A 280 -9.14 18.11 11.99
CA LYS A 280 -8.57 17.89 10.66
C LYS A 280 -9.40 18.59 9.59
N VAL A 281 -10.72 18.44 9.65
CA VAL A 281 -11.67 19.09 8.75
C VAL A 281 -11.62 20.61 8.90
N LYS A 282 -11.60 21.13 10.15
CA LYS A 282 -11.54 22.56 10.48
C LYS A 282 -10.29 23.24 9.91
N SER A 283 -9.20 22.50 9.71
CA SER A 283 -7.94 22.97 9.13
C SER A 283 -7.94 23.02 7.60
N ASN A 284 -9.07 22.72 6.94
CA ASN A 284 -9.22 22.60 5.48
C ASN A 284 -8.38 21.46 4.86
N GLU A 285 -8.07 20.43 5.63
CA GLU A 285 -7.25 19.29 5.22
C GLU A 285 -8.08 18.07 4.79
N VAL A 286 -9.40 18.27 4.60
CA VAL A 286 -10.33 17.23 4.17
C VAL A 286 -11.17 17.75 3.00
N LEU A 287 -11.07 17.06 1.88
CA LEU A 287 -11.69 17.43 0.61
C LEU A 287 -12.68 16.34 0.17
N LEU A 288 -13.77 16.76 -0.48
CA LEU A 288 -14.63 15.87 -1.29
C LEU A 288 -14.27 16.12 -2.75
N VAL A 289 -13.74 15.11 -3.43
CA VAL A 289 -13.06 15.27 -4.73
C VAL A 289 -13.69 14.40 -5.80
N TRP A 290 -13.80 14.94 -7.02
CA TRP A 290 -14.38 14.27 -8.19
C TRP A 290 -13.46 14.26 -9.41
N GLU A 291 -12.29 14.89 -9.31
CA GLU A 291 -11.29 14.96 -10.38
C GLU A 291 -9.91 14.67 -9.78
N MET A 292 -9.11 13.90 -10.52
CA MET A 292 -7.76 13.47 -10.16
C MET A 292 -6.85 13.65 -11.37
N ASN A 293 -5.82 14.49 -11.22
CA ASN A 293 -4.85 14.84 -12.25
C ASN A 293 -5.43 15.50 -13.51
N GLY A 294 -6.47 16.33 -13.36
CA GLY A 294 -7.12 17.01 -14.49
C GLY A 294 -8.25 16.21 -15.14
N GLU A 295 -8.38 14.94 -14.79
CA GLU A 295 -9.35 14.00 -15.37
C GLU A 295 -10.43 13.62 -14.35
N PRO A 296 -11.64 13.23 -14.79
CA PRO A 296 -12.63 12.61 -13.91
C PRO A 296 -12.01 11.51 -13.05
N LEU A 297 -12.42 11.43 -11.78
CA LEU A 297 -11.90 10.43 -10.86
C LEU A 297 -12.11 9.02 -11.46
N PRO A 298 -11.07 8.18 -11.59
CA PRO A 298 -11.23 6.81 -12.07
C PRO A 298 -12.13 5.98 -11.15
N LEU A 299 -12.86 5.00 -11.70
CA LEU A 299 -13.79 4.14 -10.94
C LEU A 299 -13.07 3.48 -9.77
N ILE A 300 -11.89 2.91 -10.02
CA ILE A 300 -11.08 2.22 -9.00
C ILE A 300 -10.57 3.15 -7.89
N HIS A 301 -10.50 4.45 -8.17
CA HIS A 301 -10.06 5.48 -7.24
C HIS A 301 -11.19 6.18 -6.50
N GLY A 302 -12.43 5.71 -6.67
CA GLY A 302 -13.58 6.13 -5.85
C GLY A 302 -14.55 7.05 -6.56
N ALA A 303 -14.65 6.96 -7.89
CA ALA A 303 -15.62 7.73 -8.66
C ALA A 303 -17.06 7.51 -8.16
N PRO A 304 -17.96 8.50 -8.32
CA PRO A 304 -17.68 9.84 -8.82
C PRO A 304 -17.08 10.78 -7.78
N VAL A 305 -17.19 10.45 -6.47
CA VAL A 305 -16.65 11.28 -5.39
C VAL A 305 -16.00 10.43 -4.30
N ARG A 306 -14.81 10.86 -3.87
CA ARG A 306 -14.13 10.33 -2.67
C ARG A 306 -13.83 11.43 -1.67
N ALA A 307 -13.59 11.04 -0.42
CA ALA A 307 -12.86 11.86 0.54
C ALA A 307 -11.35 11.77 0.27
N VAL A 308 -10.64 12.89 0.41
CA VAL A 308 -9.18 12.97 0.49
C VAL A 308 -8.80 13.69 1.77
N VAL A 309 -8.04 13.01 2.63
CA VAL A 309 -7.58 13.50 3.93
C VAL A 309 -6.07 13.67 3.86
N THR A 310 -5.59 14.90 3.86
CA THR A 310 -4.17 15.17 3.63
C THR A 310 -3.31 14.72 4.81
N GLY A 311 -2.12 14.16 4.56
CA GLY A 311 -1.20 13.78 5.62
C GLY A 311 -1.59 12.58 6.47
N TYR A 312 -2.82 12.06 6.33
CA TYR A 312 -3.28 10.85 7.02
C TYR A 312 -2.99 9.61 6.18
N ILE A 313 -3.05 8.43 6.81
CA ILE A 313 -3.01 7.15 6.12
C ILE A 313 -4.11 7.08 5.06
N GLY A 314 -3.83 6.41 3.94
CA GLY A 314 -4.75 6.30 2.81
C GLY A 314 -6.13 5.75 3.18
N ALA A 315 -6.21 4.88 4.21
CA ALA A 315 -7.46 4.30 4.68
C ALA A 315 -8.51 5.35 5.12
N ARG A 316 -8.10 6.54 5.59
CA ARG A 316 -9.03 7.59 6.02
C ARG A 316 -9.61 8.40 4.85
N SER A 317 -9.03 8.26 3.66
CA SER A 317 -9.52 8.87 2.42
C SER A 317 -10.56 7.94 1.77
N CYS A 318 -11.75 7.87 2.34
CA CYS A 318 -12.84 6.97 1.92
C CYS A 318 -13.19 7.14 0.44
N LYS A 319 -13.32 6.04 -0.30
CA LYS A 319 -13.73 6.01 -1.71
C LYS A 319 -15.22 5.77 -1.85
N TRP A 320 -15.77 6.04 -3.04
CA TRP A 320 -17.18 5.81 -3.38
C TRP A 320 -18.13 6.37 -2.32
N LEU A 321 -17.85 7.61 -1.88
CA LEU A 321 -18.44 8.20 -0.69
C LEU A 321 -19.93 8.44 -0.92
N TYR A 322 -20.79 7.98 -0.02
CA TYR A 322 -22.24 8.21 -0.12
C TYR A 322 -22.88 8.77 1.15
N LYS A 323 -22.20 8.68 2.30
CA LYS A 323 -22.72 9.17 3.58
C LYS A 323 -21.61 9.72 4.46
N ILE A 324 -21.93 10.84 5.12
CA ILE A 324 -21.07 11.51 6.09
C ILE A 324 -21.88 11.75 7.36
N ASN A 325 -21.44 11.21 8.49
CA ASN A 325 -22.07 11.45 9.79
C ASN A 325 -21.16 12.27 10.68
N ALA A 326 -21.68 13.36 11.25
CA ALA A 326 -21.04 14.01 12.39
C ALA A 326 -21.32 13.22 13.68
N LEU A 327 -20.27 12.86 14.42
CA LEU A 327 -20.33 11.99 15.58
C LEU A 327 -19.62 12.63 16.79
N ALA A 328 -20.04 12.26 18.00
CA ALA A 328 -19.36 12.66 19.23
C ALA A 328 -18.01 11.93 19.42
N HIS A 329 -17.87 10.73 18.86
CA HIS A 329 -16.69 9.89 18.95
C HIS A 329 -16.31 9.33 17.57
N SER A 330 -15.14 8.72 17.46
CA SER A 330 -14.70 8.06 16.23
C SER A 330 -15.70 7.00 15.76
N SER A 331 -15.72 6.74 14.45
CA SER A 331 -16.55 5.70 13.84
C SER A 331 -16.41 4.36 14.56
N MET A 332 -17.54 3.66 14.69
CA MET A 332 -17.62 2.30 15.22
C MET A 332 -17.50 1.24 14.11
N GLY A 333 -17.30 1.65 12.86
CA GLY A 333 -17.04 0.76 11.73
C GLY A 333 -15.76 -0.05 11.95
N PRO A 334 -15.72 -1.37 11.61
CA PRO A 334 -14.61 -2.24 12.00
C PRO A 334 -13.24 -1.73 11.56
N VAL A 335 -13.15 -1.13 10.38
CA VAL A 335 -11.90 -0.56 9.83
C VAL A 335 -11.33 0.55 10.72
N GLN A 336 -12.17 1.28 11.45
CA GLN A 336 -11.73 2.35 12.35
C GLN A 336 -11.33 1.82 13.74
N ARG A 337 -12.05 0.80 14.24
CA ARG A 337 -11.96 0.34 15.65
C ARG A 337 -11.20 -0.97 15.86
N GLN A 338 -10.93 -1.73 14.81
CA GLN A 338 -10.35 -3.09 14.87
C GLN A 338 -9.21 -3.30 13.86
N GLU A 339 -8.94 -2.34 12.99
CA GLU A 339 -7.89 -2.40 11.96
C GLU A 339 -7.16 -1.05 11.93
N TYR A 340 -6.01 -1.00 11.24
CA TYR A 340 -5.18 0.20 11.17
C TYR A 340 -4.82 0.75 12.56
N LEU A 341 -4.47 -0.16 13.47
CA LEU A 341 -4.03 0.11 14.82
C LEU A 341 -2.51 -0.07 14.91
N TYR A 342 -1.85 0.78 15.68
CA TYR A 342 -0.43 0.65 15.98
C TYR A 342 -0.24 0.11 17.38
N TYR A 343 0.48 -1.01 17.50
CA TYR A 343 0.69 -1.74 18.76
C TYR A 343 2.13 -1.60 19.23
N ASN A 344 2.37 -1.84 20.53
CA ASN A 344 3.72 -2.05 21.03
C ASN A 344 4.27 -3.42 20.58
N HIS A 345 5.60 -3.53 20.54
CA HIS A 345 6.32 -4.69 20.03
C HIS A 345 6.26 -5.96 20.92
N GLN A 346 5.58 -5.92 22.07
CA GLN A 346 5.42 -7.08 22.98
C GLN A 346 4.08 -7.80 22.81
N LEU A 347 3.19 -7.27 21.96
CA LEU A 347 1.92 -7.90 21.68
C LEU A 347 2.04 -8.87 20.50
N GLY A 348 1.24 -9.92 20.57
CA GLY A 348 1.01 -10.81 19.45
C GLY A 348 -0.20 -11.69 19.66
N LYS A 349 -0.31 -12.77 18.88
CA LYS A 349 -1.46 -13.70 18.89
C LYS A 349 -1.91 -14.15 20.29
N HIS A 350 -0.95 -14.29 21.21
CA HIS A 350 -1.18 -14.81 22.56
C HIS A 350 -1.83 -13.80 23.53
N ASN A 351 -1.78 -12.49 23.25
CA ASN A 351 -2.22 -11.46 24.20
C ASN A 351 -2.82 -10.18 23.58
N VAL A 352 -2.85 -10.03 22.26
CA VAL A 352 -3.34 -8.81 21.59
C VAL A 352 -4.85 -8.61 21.79
N LYS A 353 -5.23 -7.37 22.06
CA LYS A 353 -6.61 -6.88 22.05
C LYS A 353 -6.64 -5.57 21.27
N PHE A 354 -7.72 -5.32 20.53
CA PHE A 354 -7.86 -4.06 19.77
C PHE A 354 -7.66 -2.80 20.63
N SER A 355 -8.05 -2.84 21.90
CA SER A 355 -7.88 -1.72 22.83
C SER A 355 -6.42 -1.46 23.24
N ASN A 356 -5.48 -2.34 22.91
CA ASN A 356 -4.06 -2.12 23.19
C ASN A 356 -3.38 -1.20 22.18
N GLY A 357 -3.91 -1.10 20.95
CA GLY A 357 -3.38 -0.24 19.91
C GLY A 357 -4.09 1.11 19.86
N PHE A 358 -3.46 2.08 19.21
CA PHE A 358 -4.10 3.35 18.87
C PHE A 358 -4.34 3.46 17.36
N SER A 359 -5.40 4.16 16.97
CA SER A 359 -5.73 4.38 15.55
C SER A 359 -4.62 5.16 14.87
N ILE A 360 -4.07 4.60 13.80
CA ILE A 360 -3.13 5.30 12.94
C ILE A 360 -3.93 6.38 12.18
N GLN A 361 -3.42 7.61 12.23
CA GLN A 361 -3.98 8.79 11.59
C GLN A 361 -2.91 9.42 10.70
N ASP A 362 -2.05 10.30 11.25
CA ASP A 362 -0.92 10.86 10.51
C ASP A 362 0.06 9.78 10.06
N MET A 363 0.54 9.87 8.81
CA MET A 363 1.73 9.12 8.41
C MET A 363 2.98 9.73 9.09
N PRO A 364 3.89 8.91 9.64
CA PRO A 364 5.18 9.42 10.10
C PRO A 364 6.06 9.80 8.91
N VAL A 365 7.21 10.39 9.23
CA VAL A 365 8.31 10.54 8.28
C VAL A 365 8.73 9.16 7.76
N SER A 366 8.87 9.02 6.45
CA SER A 366 9.27 7.78 5.79
C SER A 366 9.92 8.04 4.44
N SER A 367 10.85 7.19 4.04
CA SER A 367 11.49 7.22 2.73
C SER A 367 11.70 5.81 2.18
N ALA A 368 11.95 5.71 0.88
CA ALA A 368 12.37 4.46 0.26
C ALA A 368 13.26 4.73 -0.95
N MET A 369 14.34 3.93 -1.07
CA MET A 369 15.06 3.75 -2.32
C MET A 369 14.24 2.92 -3.30
N MET A 370 14.04 3.45 -4.50
CA MET A 370 13.47 2.74 -5.64
C MET A 370 14.57 2.15 -6.54
N PHE A 371 15.75 2.79 -6.54
CA PHE A 371 16.96 2.35 -7.22
C PHE A 371 18.19 2.63 -6.36
N PRO A 372 19.20 1.75 -6.34
CA PRO A 372 19.26 0.45 -7.05
C PRO A 372 18.30 -0.61 -6.47
N LYS A 373 18.24 -1.78 -7.10
CA LYS A 373 17.41 -2.92 -6.65
C LYS A 373 18.17 -3.83 -5.70
N GLU A 374 17.40 -4.52 -4.85
CA GLU A 374 17.93 -5.55 -3.95
C GLU A 374 18.72 -6.61 -4.74
N LYS A 375 19.94 -6.89 -4.28
CA LYS A 375 20.94 -7.79 -4.87
C LYS A 375 21.46 -7.40 -6.25
N GLN A 376 21.26 -6.15 -6.69
CA GLN A 376 21.82 -5.68 -7.95
C GLN A 376 23.35 -5.62 -7.89
N VAL A 377 24.03 -6.08 -8.94
CA VAL A 377 25.46 -5.86 -9.15
C VAL A 377 25.67 -4.51 -9.81
N ILE A 378 26.60 -3.70 -9.29
CA ILE A 378 26.83 -2.33 -9.75
C ILE A 378 28.33 -2.12 -10.00
N ILE A 379 28.69 -1.95 -11.27
CA ILE A 379 30.02 -1.54 -11.68
C ILE A 379 30.06 -0.01 -11.76
N HIS A 380 30.90 0.64 -10.96
CA HIS A 380 30.87 2.09 -10.78
C HIS A 380 32.26 2.75 -10.66
N ASP A 381 32.26 4.08 -10.81
CA ASP A 381 33.45 4.97 -10.78
C ASP A 381 33.67 5.62 -9.40
N GLY A 382 33.57 4.84 -8.32
CA GLY A 382 33.62 5.38 -6.94
C GLY A 382 32.36 6.10 -6.43
N LYS A 383 31.25 6.09 -7.19
CA LYS A 383 29.95 6.61 -6.77
C LYS A 383 28.80 5.74 -7.27
N ILE A 384 27.75 5.57 -6.47
CA ILE A 384 26.54 4.83 -6.86
C ILE A 384 25.35 5.80 -6.93
N GLU A 385 24.62 5.78 -8.05
CA GLU A 385 23.38 6.57 -8.16
C GLU A 385 22.24 5.88 -7.39
N CYS A 386 21.62 6.62 -6.47
CA CYS A 386 20.46 6.21 -5.70
C CYS A 386 19.30 7.15 -6.00
N GLN A 387 18.09 6.61 -6.11
CA GLN A 387 16.89 7.39 -6.35
C GLN A 387 15.70 6.84 -5.56
N GLY A 388 14.78 7.69 -5.14
CA GLY A 388 13.63 7.25 -4.39
C GLY A 388 12.63 8.34 -4.01
N TRP A 389 11.75 8.01 -3.07
CA TRP A 389 10.77 8.95 -2.50
C TRP A 389 11.01 9.19 -1.01
N ALA A 390 10.54 10.34 -0.52
CA ALA A 390 10.52 10.72 0.89
C ALA A 390 9.22 11.49 1.19
N TYR A 391 8.60 11.23 2.34
CA TYR A 391 7.31 11.81 2.71
C TYR A 391 7.17 11.93 4.25
N SER A 392 6.42 12.93 4.71
CA SER A 392 5.97 13.03 6.10
C SER A 392 4.51 13.50 6.11
N GLY A 393 3.67 12.85 6.91
CA GLY A 393 2.26 13.17 7.03
C GLY A 393 1.99 14.35 7.98
N GLY A 394 0.72 14.53 8.35
CA GLY A 394 0.32 15.53 9.35
C GLY A 394 0.61 17.00 8.98
N GLY A 395 0.72 17.33 7.70
CA GLY A 395 1.05 18.68 7.23
C GLY A 395 2.53 19.05 7.43
N ARG A 396 3.39 18.04 7.63
CA ARG A 396 4.84 18.20 7.63
C ARG A 396 5.39 17.95 6.23
N TRP A 397 6.61 18.40 5.98
CA TRP A 397 7.27 18.24 4.69
C TRP A 397 8.73 17.84 4.88
N VAL A 398 9.27 17.16 3.88
CA VAL A 398 10.67 16.70 3.88
C VAL A 398 11.61 17.89 3.71
N GLU A 399 12.57 18.01 4.61
CA GLU A 399 13.66 19.00 4.53
C GLU A 399 14.97 18.38 4.02
N ARG A 400 15.27 17.13 4.39
CA ARG A 400 16.52 16.49 4.02
C ARG A 400 16.31 15.00 3.77
N VAL A 401 16.98 14.47 2.76
CA VAL A 401 17.10 13.03 2.49
C VAL A 401 18.57 12.70 2.49
N GLU A 402 18.94 11.58 3.11
CA GLU A 402 20.33 11.13 3.23
C GLU A 402 20.43 9.66 2.83
N VAL A 403 21.51 9.31 2.12
CA VAL A 403 21.87 7.92 1.81
C VAL A 403 23.21 7.60 2.43
N SER A 404 23.30 6.39 2.98
CA SER A 404 24.51 5.81 3.55
C SER A 404 24.92 4.59 2.71
N PRO A 405 26.20 4.47 2.31
CA PRO A 405 26.70 3.31 1.58
C PRO A 405 27.23 2.18 2.49
N ASP A 406 27.17 2.37 3.81
CA ASP A 406 27.85 1.53 4.81
C ASP A 406 26.90 1.03 5.91
N GLY A 407 25.63 0.79 5.59
CA GLY A 407 24.67 0.24 6.55
C GLY A 407 24.13 1.26 7.59
N GLY A 408 24.38 2.56 7.37
CA GLY A 408 23.87 3.65 8.20
C GLY A 408 24.90 4.32 9.11
N HIS A 409 26.21 4.11 8.88
CA HIS A 409 27.28 4.71 9.69
C HIS A 409 27.65 6.11 9.20
N THR A 410 27.84 6.30 7.89
CA THR A 410 28.11 7.60 7.26
C THR A 410 27.00 7.98 6.30
N TRP A 411 26.62 9.27 6.29
CA TRP A 411 25.43 9.74 5.58
C TRP A 411 25.75 10.91 4.65
N PHE A 412 25.26 10.82 3.41
CA PHE A 412 25.43 11.84 2.38
C PHE A 412 24.07 12.44 2.02
N PRO A 413 23.90 13.77 2.10
CA PRO A 413 22.61 14.40 1.84
C PRO A 413 22.36 14.58 0.33
N ALA A 414 21.12 14.33 -0.10
CA ALA A 414 20.65 14.72 -1.42
C ALA A 414 20.57 16.26 -1.52
N ALA A 415 21.17 16.82 -2.56
CA ALA A 415 21.11 18.25 -2.81
C ALA A 415 19.68 18.68 -3.17
N VAL A 416 19.26 19.88 -2.75
CA VAL A 416 17.87 20.35 -2.91
C VAL A 416 17.42 20.37 -4.37
N GLN A 417 18.32 20.70 -5.29
CA GLN A 417 18.08 20.72 -6.74
C GLN A 417 17.85 19.33 -7.33
N ASN A 418 18.29 18.27 -6.66
CA ASN A 418 18.09 16.88 -7.06
C ASN A 418 16.81 16.28 -6.47
N MET A 419 15.94 17.10 -5.89
CA MET A 419 14.67 16.67 -5.32
C MET A 419 13.51 17.44 -5.94
N THR A 420 12.34 16.82 -6.13
CA THR A 420 11.18 17.47 -6.76
C THR A 420 10.67 18.66 -5.96
N THR A 421 9.94 19.59 -6.58
CA THR A 421 9.37 20.77 -5.90
C THR A 421 8.63 20.39 -4.61
N LYS A 422 8.89 21.16 -3.56
CA LYS A 422 8.28 21.00 -2.24
C LYS A 422 6.80 21.41 -2.29
N HIS A 423 5.94 20.56 -1.76
CA HIS A 423 4.52 20.83 -1.55
C HIS A 423 4.14 20.44 -0.12
N TYR A 424 3.21 21.17 0.49
CA TYR A 424 2.86 21.01 1.91
C TYR A 424 2.23 19.64 2.24
N HIS A 425 1.55 19.02 1.28
CA HIS A 425 0.87 17.73 1.45
C HIS A 425 1.39 16.66 0.49
N ALA A 426 2.56 16.86 -0.10
CA ALA A 426 3.12 15.89 -1.05
C ALA A 426 4.54 15.46 -0.70
N TRP A 427 4.92 14.30 -1.19
CA TRP A 427 6.25 13.72 -1.13
C TRP A 427 7.31 14.60 -1.82
N ARG A 428 8.55 14.18 -1.70
CA ARG A 428 9.62 14.57 -2.61
C ARG A 428 10.24 13.31 -3.20
N LEU A 429 10.36 13.28 -4.53
CA LEU A 429 11.28 12.35 -5.16
C LEU A 429 12.68 12.94 -5.07
N TRP A 430 13.70 12.09 -4.95
CA TRP A 430 15.08 12.49 -4.75
C TRP A 430 16.03 11.63 -5.59
N LYS A 431 17.19 12.21 -5.94
CA LYS A 431 18.33 11.52 -6.54
C LYS A 431 19.63 11.92 -5.84
N LEU A 432 20.56 10.99 -5.71
CA LEU A 432 21.86 11.23 -5.10
C LEU A 432 22.90 10.27 -5.66
N GLU A 433 24.04 10.79 -6.10
CA GLU A 433 25.25 9.98 -6.27
C GLU A 433 25.98 9.88 -4.94
N VAL A 434 25.91 8.71 -4.30
CA VAL A 434 26.59 8.47 -3.02
C VAL A 434 28.04 8.05 -3.29
N PRO A 435 29.06 8.69 -2.69
CA PRO A 435 30.43 8.20 -2.75
C PRO A 435 30.54 6.81 -2.14
N THR A 436 31.09 5.86 -2.89
CA THR A 436 31.19 4.46 -2.48
C THR A 436 32.56 3.93 -2.84
N TYR A 437 33.33 3.57 -1.81
CA TYR A 437 34.69 3.02 -1.97
C TYR A 437 34.76 1.52 -1.69
N ALA A 438 33.85 0.99 -0.88
CA ALA A 438 33.82 -0.42 -0.53
C ALA A 438 33.41 -1.28 -1.74
N GLU A 439 34.06 -2.42 -1.92
CA GLU A 439 33.72 -3.45 -2.90
C GLU A 439 33.09 -4.68 -2.23
N GLY A 440 32.37 -5.48 -3.00
CA GLY A 440 31.65 -6.66 -2.52
C GLY A 440 30.23 -6.33 -2.04
N TRP A 441 29.67 -7.17 -1.18
CA TRP A 441 28.33 -6.94 -0.62
C TRP A 441 28.34 -5.77 0.34
N ILE A 442 27.58 -4.72 0.00
CA ILE A 442 27.33 -3.57 0.87
C ILE A 442 25.84 -3.35 1.05
N GLU A 443 25.47 -2.55 2.06
CA GLU A 443 24.08 -2.20 2.34
C GLU A 443 23.90 -0.70 2.24
N LEU A 444 23.14 -0.27 1.23
CA LEU A 444 22.69 1.11 1.10
C LEU A 444 21.54 1.33 2.09
N CYS A 445 21.56 2.46 2.80
CA CYS A 445 20.48 2.85 3.70
C CYS A 445 19.99 4.26 3.35
N VAL A 446 18.67 4.48 3.30
CA VAL A 446 18.10 5.82 3.16
C VAL A 446 17.32 6.22 4.41
N ARG A 447 17.42 7.49 4.78
CA ARG A 447 16.51 8.14 5.72
C ARG A 447 16.15 9.54 5.28
N CYS A 448 15.07 10.08 5.82
CA CYS A 448 14.70 11.47 5.66
C CYS A 448 14.39 12.18 6.97
N TRP A 449 14.40 13.50 6.91
CA TRP A 449 14.12 14.43 8.00
C TRP A 449 13.00 15.37 7.59
N ASP A 450 12.00 15.54 8.44
CA ASP A 450 10.94 16.52 8.22
C ASP A 450 11.22 17.86 8.91
N ASN A 451 10.36 18.84 8.69
CA ASN A 451 10.48 20.19 9.23
C ASN A 451 10.31 20.33 10.75
N ALA A 452 9.95 19.24 11.42
CA ALA A 452 9.90 19.16 12.88
C ALA A 452 11.07 18.35 13.44
N ASN A 453 12.10 18.07 12.62
CA ASN A 453 13.25 17.25 12.94
C ASN A 453 12.92 15.79 13.31
N ASN A 454 11.77 15.27 12.88
CA ASN A 454 11.53 13.83 12.98
C ASN A 454 12.40 13.09 11.95
N THR A 455 12.88 11.91 12.30
CA THR A 455 13.55 10.99 11.39
C THR A 455 13.13 9.55 11.63
N GLU A 456 13.60 8.65 10.78
CA GLU A 456 13.23 7.24 10.71
C GLU A 456 14.07 6.39 11.70
N PRO A 457 13.47 5.43 12.42
CA PRO A 457 14.22 4.42 13.15
C PRO A 457 15.16 3.64 12.23
N THR A 458 16.33 3.22 12.72
CA THR A 458 17.36 2.64 11.86
C THR A 458 17.05 1.21 11.38
N PHE A 459 16.22 0.47 12.12
CA PHE A 459 15.95 -0.96 11.86
C PHE A 459 14.47 -1.27 11.91
N VAL A 460 14.03 -2.24 11.10
CA VAL A 460 12.65 -2.74 11.04
C VAL A 460 12.16 -3.12 12.44
N ARG A 461 12.98 -3.81 13.22
CA ARG A 461 12.64 -4.22 14.59
C ARG A 461 12.23 -3.06 15.50
N SER A 462 12.78 -1.87 15.27
CA SER A 462 12.47 -0.67 16.07
C SER A 462 11.09 -0.07 15.74
N ALA A 463 10.58 -0.34 14.53
CA ALA A 463 9.27 0.13 14.07
C ALA A 463 8.22 -0.99 14.00
N TRP A 464 8.60 -2.23 14.32
CA TRP A 464 7.77 -3.42 14.19
C TRP A 464 6.56 -3.40 15.13
N ASN A 465 5.41 -3.84 14.62
CA ASN A 465 4.19 -4.06 15.38
C ASN A 465 3.40 -5.26 14.82
N TRP A 466 2.54 -5.85 15.65
CA TRP A 466 1.81 -7.08 15.33
C TRP A 466 0.96 -7.02 14.06
N ASP A 467 0.39 -5.84 13.76
CA ASP A 467 -0.48 -5.65 12.60
C ASP A 467 0.31 -5.24 11.32
N LEU A 468 1.65 -5.18 11.40
CA LEU A 468 2.54 -4.94 10.25
C LEU A 468 2.19 -3.68 9.46
N HIS A 469 1.74 -2.64 10.16
CA HIS A 469 1.52 -1.31 9.60
C HIS A 469 2.71 -0.40 9.88
N VAL A 470 2.86 0.66 9.09
CA VAL A 470 3.79 1.77 9.30
C VAL A 470 5.25 1.29 9.42
N THR A 471 5.73 0.63 8.36
CA THR A 471 7.18 0.40 8.19
C THR A 471 7.85 1.76 7.94
N SER A 472 8.33 2.38 9.00
CA SER A 472 8.95 3.71 8.99
C SER A 472 10.43 3.67 9.31
N SER A 473 11.04 2.48 9.32
CA SER A 473 12.49 2.35 9.47
C SER A 473 13.23 2.83 8.22
N SER A 474 14.50 3.21 8.35
CA SER A 474 15.37 3.48 7.21
C SER A 474 15.32 2.32 6.21
N HIS A 475 15.01 2.60 4.94
CA HIS A 475 14.97 1.55 3.91
C HIS A 475 16.38 1.10 3.58
N ARG A 476 16.59 -0.22 3.48
CA ARG A 476 17.88 -0.86 3.25
C ARG A 476 17.85 -1.67 1.97
N VAL A 477 18.87 -1.52 1.14
CA VAL A 477 19.02 -2.25 -0.12
C VAL A 477 20.43 -2.82 -0.18
N LYS A 478 20.55 -4.14 -0.28
CA LYS A 478 21.85 -4.81 -0.42
C LYS A 478 22.24 -4.86 -1.89
N ILE A 479 23.47 -4.48 -2.21
CA ILE A 479 23.99 -4.52 -3.58
C ILE A 479 25.40 -5.10 -3.58
N TYR A 480 25.85 -5.58 -4.75
CA TYR A 480 27.23 -5.99 -4.95
C TYR A 480 28.00 -4.88 -5.66
N SER A 481 28.92 -4.25 -4.93
CA SER A 481 29.69 -3.08 -5.33
C SER A 481 30.97 -3.49 -6.06
N VAL A 482 31.19 -2.96 -7.27
CA VAL A 482 32.38 -3.23 -8.08
C VAL A 482 32.98 -1.90 -8.50
N ASN A 483 34.06 -1.50 -7.84
CA ASN A 483 34.64 -0.18 -8.00
C ASN A 483 35.78 -0.23 -9.03
N LYS A 484 35.48 0.07 -10.30
CA LYS A 484 36.47 0.00 -11.38
C LYS A 484 37.56 1.07 -11.30
N THR A 485 37.55 1.94 -10.27
CA THR A 485 38.67 2.84 -9.98
C THR A 485 39.83 2.12 -9.28
N TYR A 486 39.60 0.93 -8.71
CA TYR A 486 40.68 0.12 -8.16
C TYR A 486 41.40 -0.67 -9.26
N PRO A 487 42.75 -0.67 -9.29
CA PRO A 487 43.51 -1.29 -10.37
C PRO A 487 43.21 -2.78 -10.58
N GLU A 488 43.12 -3.57 -9.51
CA GLU A 488 42.87 -5.02 -9.58
C GLU A 488 41.48 -5.32 -10.15
N THR A 489 40.46 -4.55 -9.75
CA THR A 489 39.10 -4.66 -10.29
C THR A 489 39.04 -4.26 -11.75
N ALA A 490 39.68 -3.16 -12.13
CA ALA A 490 39.76 -2.72 -13.52
C ALA A 490 40.44 -3.78 -14.40
N GLU A 491 41.52 -4.38 -13.92
CA GLU A 491 42.23 -5.45 -14.61
C GLU A 491 41.38 -6.71 -14.75
N ARG A 492 40.66 -7.13 -13.70
CA ARG A 492 39.73 -8.26 -13.77
C ARG A 492 38.64 -8.04 -14.82
N LEU A 493 38.05 -6.85 -14.86
CA LEU A 493 37.03 -6.49 -15.85
C LEU A 493 37.58 -6.50 -17.28
N ARG A 494 38.84 -6.09 -17.47
CA ARG A 494 39.54 -6.19 -18.75
C ARG A 494 39.73 -7.65 -19.16
N LEU A 495 40.23 -8.50 -18.27
CA LEU A 495 40.46 -9.93 -18.53
C LEU A 495 39.16 -10.67 -18.87
N LEU A 496 38.06 -10.39 -18.15
CA LEU A 496 36.74 -10.94 -18.47
C LEU A 496 36.34 -10.61 -19.92
N LYS A 497 36.47 -9.34 -20.31
CA LYS A 497 36.18 -8.88 -21.68
C LYS A 497 37.08 -9.55 -22.73
N GLU A 498 38.37 -9.73 -22.44
CA GLU A 498 39.32 -10.39 -23.33
C GLU A 498 38.99 -11.88 -23.55
N HIS A 499 38.44 -12.55 -22.53
CA HIS A 499 38.02 -13.94 -22.60
C HIS A 499 36.56 -14.12 -23.05
N GLY A 500 35.85 -13.03 -23.35
CA GLY A 500 34.44 -13.07 -23.74
C GLY A 500 33.51 -13.53 -22.62
N GLU A 501 33.88 -13.29 -21.36
CA GLU A 501 33.09 -13.59 -20.18
C GLU A 501 32.42 -12.35 -19.60
N GLU A 502 31.19 -12.51 -19.13
CA GLU A 502 30.45 -11.46 -18.42
C GLU A 502 30.79 -11.47 -16.93
N PHE A 503 30.64 -10.32 -16.26
CA PHE A 503 30.87 -10.23 -14.81
C PHE A 503 29.77 -10.97 -14.02
N GLU A 504 28.54 -10.98 -14.53
CA GLU A 504 27.41 -11.66 -13.92
C GLU A 504 27.16 -13.04 -14.55
N PRO A 505 26.72 -14.03 -13.75
CA PRO A 505 26.48 -13.97 -12.31
C PRO A 505 27.77 -14.11 -11.49
N ILE A 506 27.89 -13.33 -10.40
CA ILE A 506 29.06 -13.34 -9.51
C ILE A 506 29.31 -14.68 -8.80
N THR A 507 28.36 -15.61 -8.87
CA THR A 507 28.43 -16.95 -8.26
C THR A 507 29.01 -18.00 -9.20
N LYS A 508 29.29 -17.66 -10.47
CA LYS A 508 29.86 -18.58 -11.45
C LYS A 508 31.38 -18.35 -11.52
N PRO A 509 32.21 -19.40 -11.33
CA PRO A 509 33.64 -19.29 -11.55
C PRO A 509 33.96 -18.90 -13.00
N VAL A 510 35.01 -18.10 -13.19
CA VAL A 510 35.54 -17.77 -14.51
C VAL A 510 36.20 -18.99 -15.16
N GLY A 511 36.19 -19.04 -16.49
CA GLY A 511 36.75 -20.12 -17.29
C GLY A 511 38.27 -20.09 -17.46
N PHE A 512 38.94 -19.06 -16.94
CA PHE A 512 40.38 -18.87 -17.01
C PHE A 512 41.04 -18.79 -15.62
N ALA A 513 42.34 -19.04 -15.56
CA ALA A 513 43.10 -18.90 -14.32
C ALA A 513 43.09 -17.44 -13.84
N VAL A 514 42.78 -17.22 -12.55
CA VAL A 514 42.68 -15.87 -11.99
C VAL A 514 44.03 -15.22 -11.69
N GLU A 515 45.08 -16.02 -11.59
CA GLU A 515 46.48 -15.64 -11.39
C GLU A 515 47.37 -16.71 -12.04
N THR A 516 48.57 -16.36 -12.49
CA THR A 516 49.53 -17.37 -12.97
C THR A 516 50.25 -18.05 -11.79
N PRO A 517 50.83 -19.25 -11.98
CA PRO A 517 51.65 -19.89 -10.93
C PRO A 517 52.78 -19.02 -10.40
N GLU A 518 53.44 -18.24 -11.28
CA GLU A 518 54.54 -17.34 -10.91
C GLU A 518 54.04 -16.12 -10.12
N GLU A 519 52.86 -15.58 -10.46
CA GLU A 519 52.21 -14.53 -9.70
C GLU A 519 51.81 -15.02 -8.31
N TYR A 520 51.22 -16.22 -8.24
CA TYR A 520 50.86 -16.88 -7.00
C TYR A 520 52.08 -17.06 -6.07
N GLU A 521 53.17 -17.67 -6.58
CA GLU A 521 54.38 -17.91 -5.79
C GLU A 521 54.99 -16.61 -5.24
N ARG A 522 55.02 -15.56 -6.06
CA ARG A 522 55.49 -14.24 -5.64
C ARG A 522 54.62 -13.65 -4.54
N ASN A 523 53.29 -13.65 -4.73
CA ASN A 523 52.34 -13.09 -3.76
C ASN A 523 52.35 -13.86 -2.43
N VAL A 524 52.41 -15.19 -2.47
CA VAL A 524 52.50 -16.04 -1.26
C VAL A 524 53.78 -15.76 -0.48
N LYS A 525 54.91 -15.59 -1.16
CA LYS A 525 56.18 -15.26 -0.50
C LYS A 525 56.14 -13.91 0.22
N GLU A 526 55.38 -12.94 -0.28
CA GLU A 526 55.22 -11.62 0.32
C GLU A 526 54.28 -11.62 1.54
N ILE A 527 53.15 -12.34 1.47
CA ILE A 527 52.15 -12.39 2.56
C ILE A 527 52.54 -13.36 3.68
N GLY A 528 53.50 -14.25 3.45
CA GLY A 528 53.86 -15.35 4.35
C GLY A 528 53.10 -16.63 4.04
N ASP A 529 53.53 -17.74 4.66
CA ASP A 529 52.84 -19.02 4.48
C ASP A 529 51.36 -18.89 4.86
N ARG A 530 50.47 -19.43 4.01
CA ARG A 530 49.02 -19.36 4.22
C ARG A 530 48.56 -20.35 5.26
N GLU A 531 49.32 -21.43 5.44
CA GLU A 531 48.98 -22.47 6.41
C GLU A 531 49.37 -22.00 7.82
N PRO A 532 48.52 -22.21 8.83
CA PRO A 532 48.87 -21.91 10.21
C PRO A 532 50.07 -22.76 10.62
N ILE A 533 51.09 -22.12 11.19
CA ILE A 533 52.21 -22.80 11.82
C ILE A 533 51.83 -23.04 13.29
N ASP A 534 52.10 -24.25 13.79
CA ASP A 534 51.80 -24.70 15.17
C ASP A 534 52.31 -23.76 16.28
#